data_AF-A0AAE3JSH4-F1
#
_entry.id   AF-A0AAE3JSH4-F1
#
_cell.length_a   1.000
_cell.length_b   1.000
_cell.length_c   1.000
_cell.angle_alpha   90.00
_cell.angle_beta   90.00
_cell.angle_gamma   90.00
#
_symmetry.space_group_name_H-M   'P 1'
#
loop_
_entity.id
_entity.type
_entity.pdbx_description
1 polymer ?
#
loop_
_entity_poly.entity_id
_entity_poly.type
_entity_poly.pdbx_seq_one_letter_code
_entity_poly.pdbx_strand_id
1 'polypeptide(L)'
;MKTTRLFCTLLLTMVISVSYAQETITNQSVIQMKELGFDDAMIMDKINTSNVKFDASIDALSKLKDAGVSSEIISLVMQKSKQNTKSKTGIYYVADDGNSTLIQPTVFSGTSNDNAANRLVSGFIPSVKKARLSGARSNNVIKDGNPEFTFIFDPSTTEVDNLQTGQGGSNGAFDWWFRTASSPNEFVLAKLDVNEKRNLREVITGKSSIVNDNQGIDPKYAINFEIETIEGNKFKVTPKGLEPGEYAFIYQGAVPAGRTNQSVFDFSIQ
;
A
#
# COMPACT_ATOMS: atom_id res chain seq x y z
N MET A 1 31.73 -43.63 -45.10
CA MET A 1 30.83 -43.00 -44.10
C MET A 1 31.44 -43.21 -42.72
N LYS A 2 32.04 -42.17 -42.12
CA LYS A 2 32.54 -42.18 -40.73
C LYS A 2 32.01 -40.91 -40.05
N THR A 3 31.22 -41.11 -39.01
CA THR A 3 30.40 -40.09 -38.34
C THR A 3 31.20 -39.37 -37.26
N THR A 4 31.51 -38.10 -37.47
CA THR A 4 32.08 -37.23 -36.44
C THR A 4 30.93 -36.62 -35.63
N ARG A 5 30.75 -37.07 -34.37
CA ARG A 5 29.80 -36.44 -33.45
C ARG A 5 30.48 -35.29 -32.71
N LEU A 6 29.98 -34.09 -32.97
CA LEU A 6 30.36 -32.82 -32.35
C LEU A 6 29.86 -32.81 -30.90
N PHE A 7 30.77 -32.65 -29.94
CA PHE A 7 30.45 -32.56 -28.51
C PHE A 7 30.24 -31.07 -28.17
N CYS A 8 28.99 -30.63 -28.08
CA CYS A 8 28.63 -29.28 -27.65
C CYS A 8 28.69 -29.19 -26.12
N THR A 9 29.78 -28.64 -25.58
CA THR A 9 29.90 -28.29 -24.16
C THR A 9 29.07 -27.04 -23.87
N LEU A 10 27.92 -27.23 -23.21
CA LEU A 10 27.06 -26.16 -22.71
C LEU A 10 27.70 -25.54 -21.46
N LEU A 11 28.31 -24.36 -21.58
CA LEU A 11 28.86 -23.60 -20.46
C LEU A 11 27.69 -22.86 -19.77
N LEU A 12 27.26 -23.36 -18.61
CA LEU A 12 26.24 -22.74 -17.76
C LEU A 12 26.84 -21.51 -17.07
N THR A 13 26.63 -20.31 -17.62
CA THR A 13 26.97 -19.06 -16.96
C THR A 13 25.95 -18.76 -15.87
N MET A 14 26.33 -19.05 -14.62
CA MET A 14 25.60 -18.64 -13.42
C MET A 14 25.73 -17.13 -13.25
N VAL A 15 24.69 -16.39 -13.62
CA VAL A 15 24.59 -14.95 -13.36
C VAL A 15 24.29 -14.79 -11.88
N ILE A 16 25.30 -14.39 -11.09
CA ILE A 16 25.12 -14.02 -9.69
C ILE A 16 24.42 -12.66 -9.68
N SER A 17 23.10 -12.66 -9.51
CA SER A 17 22.34 -11.46 -9.17
C SER A 17 22.75 -11.04 -7.77
N VAL A 18 23.59 -10.00 -7.67
CA VAL A 18 23.87 -9.35 -6.39
C VAL A 18 22.60 -8.59 -5.99
N SER A 19 21.78 -9.19 -5.13
CA SER A 19 20.71 -8.49 -4.44
C SER A 19 21.33 -7.42 -3.55
N TYR A 20 21.15 -6.15 -3.89
CA TYR A 20 21.45 -5.05 -2.98
C TYR A 20 20.40 -5.03 -1.88
N ALA A 21 20.67 -5.73 -0.78
CA ALA A 21 19.94 -5.51 0.46
C ALA A 21 20.13 -4.03 0.86
N GLN A 22 19.07 -3.23 0.82
CA GLN A 22 19.13 -1.85 1.27
C GLN A 22 19.41 -1.86 2.78
N GLU A 23 20.60 -1.40 3.16
CA GLU A 23 21.05 -1.40 4.55
C GLU A 23 20.08 -0.61 5.45
N THR A 24 19.70 -1.21 6.60
CA THR A 24 18.86 -0.55 7.60
C THR A 24 19.74 0.16 8.61
N ILE A 25 19.55 1.48 8.75
CA ILE A 25 20.33 2.34 9.62
C ILE A 25 19.86 2.19 11.07
N THR A 26 20.78 1.83 11.96
CA THR A 26 20.52 1.66 13.39
C THR A 26 21.29 2.69 14.22
N ASN A 27 21.07 2.74 15.54
CA ASN A 27 21.89 3.57 16.44
C ASN A 27 23.40 3.29 16.23
N GLN A 28 23.77 2.02 16.01
CA GLN A 28 25.16 1.63 15.76
C GLN A 28 25.70 2.17 14.44
N SER A 29 24.87 2.17 13.38
CA SER A 29 25.25 2.75 12.09
C SER A 29 25.53 4.26 12.21
N VAL A 30 24.77 4.97 13.04
CA VAL A 30 24.99 6.41 13.31
C VAL A 30 26.32 6.64 14.03
N ILE A 31 26.62 5.83 15.05
CA ILE A 31 27.90 5.87 15.76
C ILE A 31 29.05 5.61 14.78
N GLN A 32 28.95 4.57 13.95
CA GLN A 32 29.98 4.23 12.96
C GLN A 32 30.21 5.36 11.95
N MET A 33 29.14 5.97 11.42
CA MET A 33 29.30 7.12 10.52
C MET A 33 29.99 8.29 11.22
N LYS A 34 29.69 8.53 12.50
CA LYS A 34 30.39 9.57 13.27
C LYS A 34 31.87 9.25 13.47
N GLU A 35 32.20 8.01 13.82
CA GLU A 35 33.58 7.52 13.98
C GLU A 35 34.38 7.59 12.67
N LEU A 36 33.72 7.33 11.54
CA LEU A 36 34.31 7.45 10.20
C LEU A 36 34.46 8.90 9.73
N GLY A 37 34.00 9.88 10.53
CA GLY A 37 34.19 11.30 10.25
C GLY A 37 33.17 11.89 9.27
N PHE A 38 32.03 11.23 9.05
CA PHE A 38 30.94 11.83 8.30
C PHE A 38 30.42 13.06 9.04
N ASP A 39 30.16 14.14 8.30
CA ASP A 39 29.56 15.33 8.88
C ASP A 39 28.09 15.10 9.24
N ASP A 40 27.56 15.98 10.10
CA ASP A 40 26.23 15.83 10.64
C ASP A 40 25.15 15.90 9.54
N ALA A 41 25.36 16.72 8.50
CA ALA A 41 24.41 16.86 7.40
C ALA A 41 24.31 15.56 6.58
N MET A 42 25.44 14.90 6.31
CA MET A 42 25.50 13.65 5.58
C MET A 42 24.89 12.49 6.37
N ILE A 43 25.13 12.45 7.68
CA ILE A 43 24.48 11.49 8.58
C ILE A 43 22.96 11.71 8.56
N MET A 44 22.51 12.96 8.70
CA MET A 44 21.09 13.29 8.65
C MET A 44 20.45 12.93 7.30
N ASP A 45 21.12 13.19 6.18
CA ASP A 45 20.63 12.80 4.85
C ASP A 45 20.52 11.27 4.70
N LYS A 46 21.54 10.53 5.16
CA LYS A 46 21.52 9.06 5.14
C LYS A 46 20.38 8.50 5.98
N ILE A 47 20.17 9.04 7.19
CA ILE A 47 19.03 8.69 8.06
C ILE A 47 17.71 8.98 7.34
N ASN A 48 17.59 10.15 6.72
CA ASN A 48 16.37 10.57 6.05
C ASN A 48 16.09 9.80 4.76
N THR A 49 17.07 9.19 4.11
CA THR A 49 16.93 8.51 2.80
C THR A 49 16.94 6.99 2.88
N SER A 50 17.21 6.42 4.06
CA SER A 50 17.33 4.97 4.24
C SER A 50 16.18 4.40 5.06
N ASN A 51 16.06 3.06 5.04
CA ASN A 51 15.35 2.38 6.10
C ASN A 51 16.13 2.57 7.40
N VAL A 52 15.43 2.81 8.50
CA VAL A 52 15.98 3.01 9.83
C VAL A 52 15.36 2.00 10.80
N LYS A 53 16.05 1.75 11.91
CA LYS A 53 15.53 0.99 13.05
C LYS A 53 16.24 1.49 14.29
N PHE A 54 15.63 2.48 14.92
CA PHE A 54 16.23 3.17 16.05
C PHE A 54 15.60 2.75 17.37
N ASP A 55 16.45 2.60 18.39
CA ASP A 55 16.07 2.51 19.79
C ASP A 55 16.19 3.90 20.43
N ALA A 56 15.06 4.40 20.95
CA ALA A 56 14.99 5.69 21.64
C ALA A 56 14.83 5.55 23.17
N SER A 57 15.20 4.40 23.74
CA SER A 57 15.37 4.25 25.18
C SER A 57 16.48 5.19 25.70
N ILE A 58 16.38 5.57 26.97
CA ILE A 58 17.35 6.48 27.61
C ILE A 58 18.78 5.94 27.48
N ASP A 59 18.97 4.63 27.66
CA ASP A 59 20.28 3.98 27.55
C ASP A 59 20.85 4.06 26.13
N ALA A 60 20.02 3.87 25.10
CA ALA A 60 20.44 3.96 23.71
C ALA A 60 20.77 5.39 23.29
N LEU A 61 20.00 6.38 23.77
CA LEU A 61 20.27 7.79 23.51
C LEU A 61 21.52 8.29 24.25
N SER A 62 21.78 7.78 25.47
CA SER A 62 23.02 8.07 26.19
C SER A 62 24.23 7.59 25.41
N LYS A 63 24.20 6.37 24.86
CA LYS A 63 25.30 5.82 24.04
C LYS A 63 25.58 6.68 22.80
N LEU A 64 24.55 7.18 22.13
CA LEU A 64 24.73 8.11 21.00
C LEU A 64 25.41 9.40 21.43
N LYS A 65 24.96 9.98 22.55
CA LYS A 65 25.55 11.19 23.13
C LYS A 65 27.01 10.96 23.53
N ASP A 66 27.32 9.84 24.16
CA ASP A 66 28.67 9.47 24.61
C ASP A 66 29.62 9.24 23.42
N ALA A 67 29.09 8.77 22.28
CA ALA A 67 29.81 8.65 21.01
C ALA A 67 30.02 10.00 20.27
N GLY A 68 29.61 11.13 20.86
CA GLY A 68 29.78 12.45 20.26
C GLY A 68 28.81 12.76 19.12
N VAL A 69 27.72 12.01 18.99
CA VAL A 69 26.63 12.32 18.05
C VAL A 69 25.93 13.60 18.51
N SER A 70 25.66 14.52 17.58
CA SER A 70 25.08 15.83 17.90
C SER A 70 23.62 15.75 18.35
N SER A 71 23.17 16.78 19.05
CA SER A 71 21.80 16.83 19.59
C SER A 71 20.75 16.85 18.47
N GLU A 72 21.09 17.43 17.32
CA GLU A 72 20.29 17.47 16.11
C GLU A 72 20.07 16.06 15.55
N ILE A 73 21.14 15.26 15.42
CA ILE A 73 21.04 13.87 14.97
C ILE A 73 20.29 13.02 16.00
N ILE A 74 20.57 13.18 17.30
CA ILE A 74 19.85 12.45 18.37
C ILE A 74 18.35 12.77 18.32
N SER A 75 17.98 14.04 18.11
CA SER A 75 16.58 14.45 17.94
C SER A 75 15.95 13.81 16.70
N LEU A 76 16.67 13.75 15.58
CA LEU A 76 16.23 13.06 14.37
C LEU A 76 16.07 11.55 14.59
N VAL A 77 16.98 10.91 15.32
CA VAL A 77 16.89 9.49 15.72
C VAL A 77 15.64 9.27 16.58
N MET A 78 15.38 10.13 17.57
CA MET A 78 14.16 10.06 18.38
C MET A 78 12.89 10.25 17.52
N GLN A 79 12.90 11.20 16.58
CA GLN A 79 11.77 11.42 15.67
C GLN A 79 11.53 10.20 14.77
N LYS A 80 12.57 9.67 14.14
CA LYS A 80 12.49 8.54 13.21
C LYS A 80 12.29 7.19 13.92
N SER A 81 12.68 7.03 15.19
CA SER A 81 12.34 5.85 16.00
C SER A 81 10.83 5.69 16.18
N LYS A 82 10.08 6.81 16.21
CA LYS A 82 8.62 6.82 16.25
C LYS A 82 8.01 6.56 14.87
N GLN A 83 8.79 6.70 13.80
CA GLN A 83 8.36 6.75 12.41
C GLN A 83 9.30 5.84 11.60
N ASN A 84 9.15 4.54 11.77
CA ASN A 84 10.06 3.60 11.13
C ASN A 84 9.89 3.61 9.60
N THR A 85 10.78 4.40 9.00
CA THR A 85 11.30 4.34 7.63
C THR A 85 10.44 4.95 6.53
N LYS A 86 11.14 5.66 5.64
CA LYS A 86 10.70 6.38 4.44
C LYS A 86 10.13 5.49 3.34
N SER A 87 9.42 4.42 3.69
CA SER A 87 8.61 3.73 2.71
C SER A 87 7.48 4.68 2.31
N LYS A 88 7.36 4.97 1.01
CA LYS A 88 6.27 5.80 0.52
C LYS A 88 4.96 5.16 0.98
N THR A 89 4.02 6.00 1.42
CA THR A 89 2.75 5.55 1.95
C THR A 89 1.97 4.82 0.85
N GLY A 90 1.26 3.73 1.17
CA GLY A 90 0.50 2.99 0.15
C GLY A 90 0.33 1.50 0.42
N ILE A 91 -0.26 0.81 -0.55
CA ILE A 91 -0.39 -0.66 -0.57
C ILE A 91 0.59 -1.23 -1.58
N TYR A 92 1.44 -2.13 -1.13
CA TYR A 92 2.40 -2.84 -1.96
C TYR A 92 2.05 -4.31 -2.02
N TYR A 93 2.42 -4.99 -3.11
CA TYR A 93 2.42 -6.44 -3.20
C TYR A 93 3.80 -6.96 -3.61
N VAL A 94 4.11 -8.21 -3.26
CA VAL A 94 5.33 -8.87 -3.73
C VAL A 94 5.04 -9.46 -5.12
N ALA A 95 5.77 -8.99 -6.14
CA ALA A 95 5.67 -9.51 -7.50
C ALA A 95 6.48 -10.80 -7.67
N ASP A 96 6.29 -11.49 -8.79
CA ASP A 96 6.94 -12.78 -9.11
C ASP A 96 8.49 -12.72 -9.07
N ASP A 97 9.06 -11.53 -9.27
CA ASP A 97 10.51 -11.27 -9.21
C ASP A 97 11.04 -11.04 -7.78
N GLY A 98 10.16 -11.12 -6.78
CA GLY A 98 10.46 -10.87 -5.37
C GLY A 98 10.50 -9.38 -5.00
N ASN A 99 10.25 -8.47 -5.95
CA ASN A 99 10.25 -7.03 -5.69
C ASN A 99 8.89 -6.56 -5.17
N SER A 100 8.93 -5.57 -4.28
CA SER A 100 7.73 -4.90 -3.76
C SER A 100 7.24 -3.85 -4.77
N THR A 101 6.02 -4.02 -5.27
CA THR A 101 5.38 -3.15 -6.27
C THR A 101 4.19 -2.42 -5.66
N LEU A 102 4.11 -1.10 -5.89
CA LEU A 102 3.01 -0.26 -5.43
C LEU A 102 1.74 -0.53 -6.25
N ILE A 103 0.62 -0.79 -5.57
CA ILE A 103 -0.71 -0.81 -6.18
C ILE A 103 -1.12 0.63 -6.47
N GLN A 104 -1.25 0.95 -7.74
CA GLN A 104 -1.74 2.26 -8.16
C GLN A 104 -3.24 2.37 -7.89
N PRO A 105 -3.73 3.43 -7.24
CA PRO A 105 -5.16 3.62 -7.03
C PRO A 105 -5.88 3.89 -8.35
N THR A 106 -7.11 3.40 -8.48
CA THR A 106 -8.01 3.72 -9.59
C THR A 106 -9.19 4.55 -9.07
N VAL A 107 -9.46 5.66 -9.76
CA VAL A 107 -10.62 6.52 -9.46
C VAL A 107 -11.92 5.88 -9.95
N PHE A 108 -13.01 6.06 -9.22
CA PHE A 108 -14.32 5.65 -9.69
C PHE A 108 -14.72 6.47 -10.92
N SER A 109 -15.14 5.79 -12.00
CA SER A 109 -15.57 6.43 -13.25
C SER A 109 -17.02 6.93 -13.22
N GLY A 110 -17.73 6.63 -12.14
CA GLY A 110 -19.08 7.10 -11.86
C GLY A 110 -19.79 6.22 -10.83
N THR A 111 -20.95 6.68 -10.38
CA THR A 111 -21.87 5.89 -9.55
C THR A 111 -23.14 5.61 -10.33
N SER A 112 -23.69 4.40 -10.17
CA SER A 112 -24.98 4.08 -10.76
C SER A 112 -25.96 3.64 -9.70
N ASN A 113 -27.11 4.30 -9.71
CA ASN A 113 -28.29 3.86 -8.99
C ASN A 113 -29.11 3.03 -9.98
N ASP A 114 -29.33 1.75 -9.69
CA ASP A 114 -30.16 0.87 -10.51
C ASP A 114 -31.65 1.17 -10.29
N ASN A 115 -32.06 2.38 -10.68
CA ASN A 115 -33.41 2.91 -10.47
C ASN A 115 -34.40 2.45 -11.55
N ALA A 116 -33.94 1.76 -12.60
CA ALA A 116 -34.76 1.41 -13.76
C ALA A 116 -35.66 0.18 -13.50
N ALA A 117 -35.18 -0.82 -12.75
CA ALA A 117 -35.98 -2.00 -12.39
C ALA A 117 -37.03 -1.69 -11.29
N ASN A 118 -36.70 -0.80 -10.36
CA ASN A 118 -37.55 -0.48 -9.20
C ASN A 118 -38.74 0.45 -9.53
N ARG A 119 -38.81 1.01 -10.74
CA ARG A 119 -39.98 1.78 -11.19
C ARG A 119 -41.17 0.92 -11.62
N LEU A 120 -40.96 -0.38 -11.89
CA LEU A 120 -41.98 -1.24 -12.49
C LEU A 120 -42.56 -2.28 -11.51
N VAL A 121 -41.88 -2.57 -10.39
CA VAL A 121 -42.30 -3.58 -9.42
C VAL A 121 -42.01 -3.13 -7.98
N SER A 122 -43.04 -2.53 -7.36
CA SER A 122 -43.21 -2.39 -5.89
C SER A 122 -42.23 -1.48 -5.13
N GLY A 123 -42.77 -0.47 -4.43
CA GLY A 123 -42.07 0.47 -3.56
C GLY A 123 -41.52 -0.12 -2.25
N PHE A 124 -41.03 -1.36 -2.24
CA PHE A 124 -40.46 -2.02 -1.06
C PHE A 124 -39.15 -2.78 -1.34
N ILE A 125 -38.64 -2.76 -2.58
CA ILE A 125 -37.37 -3.43 -2.92
C ILE A 125 -36.20 -2.46 -2.71
N PRO A 126 -35.18 -2.81 -1.89
CA PRO A 126 -34.01 -1.96 -1.69
C PRO A 126 -33.25 -1.71 -3.01
N SER A 127 -32.98 -0.45 -3.33
CA SER A 127 -32.09 -0.05 -4.43
C SER A 127 -30.63 -0.27 -4.04
N VAL A 128 -29.86 -0.92 -4.92
CA VAL A 128 -28.43 -1.14 -4.70
C VAL A 128 -27.64 0.03 -5.28
N LYS A 129 -26.78 0.64 -4.48
CA LYS A 129 -25.82 1.66 -4.93
C LYS A 129 -24.56 0.93 -5.39
N LYS A 130 -24.14 1.17 -6.64
CA LYS A 130 -22.93 0.59 -7.21
C LYS A 130 -21.93 1.68 -7.59
N ALA A 131 -20.68 1.49 -7.21
CA ALA A 131 -19.56 2.26 -7.73
C ALA A 131 -18.94 1.52 -8.93
N ARG A 132 -18.44 2.27 -9.91
CA ARG A 132 -17.89 1.72 -11.16
C ARG A 132 -16.43 2.10 -11.36
N LEU A 133 -15.67 1.17 -11.90
CA LEU A 133 -14.29 1.37 -12.36
C LEU A 133 -14.25 1.13 -13.87
N SER A 134 -13.48 1.95 -14.57
CA SER A 134 -13.23 1.75 -16.00
C SER A 134 -12.33 0.54 -16.23
N GLY A 135 -12.55 -0.14 -17.36
CA GLY A 135 -11.83 -1.35 -17.73
C GLY A 135 -12.44 -2.60 -17.08
N ALA A 136 -12.53 -3.68 -17.86
CA ALA A 136 -12.88 -5.01 -17.35
C ALA A 136 -11.78 -5.63 -16.46
N ARG A 137 -10.58 -5.05 -16.47
CA ARG A 137 -9.39 -5.57 -15.81
C ARG A 137 -8.56 -4.45 -15.18
N SER A 138 -7.93 -4.75 -14.05
CA SER A 138 -7.01 -3.84 -13.37
C SER A 138 -5.69 -3.69 -14.14
N ASN A 139 -5.08 -2.51 -13.99
CA ASN A 139 -3.69 -2.30 -14.39
C ASN A 139 -2.71 -2.93 -13.38
N ASN A 140 -3.13 -3.18 -12.14
CA ASN A 140 -2.35 -3.87 -11.13
C ASN A 140 -2.60 -5.38 -11.27
N VAL A 141 -1.67 -6.12 -11.88
CA VAL A 141 -1.83 -7.56 -12.15
C VAL A 141 -0.91 -8.38 -11.25
N ILE A 142 -1.49 -9.35 -10.56
CA ILE A 142 -0.81 -10.26 -9.65
C ILE A 142 -1.06 -11.69 -10.12
N LYS A 143 0.02 -12.47 -10.32
CA LYS A 143 -0.06 -13.85 -10.82
C LYS A 143 -0.06 -14.90 -9.71
N ASP A 144 0.13 -14.47 -8.46
CA ASP A 144 0.01 -15.32 -7.30
C ASP A 144 -1.45 -15.32 -6.82
N GLY A 145 -2.03 -16.51 -6.64
CA GLY A 145 -3.36 -16.69 -6.05
C GLY A 145 -3.40 -16.44 -4.53
N ASN A 146 -2.24 -16.36 -3.88
CA ASN A 146 -2.11 -16.07 -2.45
C ASN A 146 -1.22 -14.84 -2.21
N PRO A 147 -1.62 -13.67 -2.74
CA PRO A 147 -0.78 -12.48 -2.67
C PRO A 147 -0.58 -12.01 -1.23
N GLU A 148 0.64 -11.56 -0.93
CA GLU A 148 0.95 -10.85 0.29
C GLU A 148 1.06 -9.36 0.02
N PHE A 149 0.34 -8.56 0.82
CA PHE A 149 0.37 -7.11 0.72
C PHE A 149 1.09 -6.48 1.91
N THR A 150 1.76 -5.35 1.68
CA THR A 150 2.29 -4.49 2.73
C THR A 150 1.60 -3.14 2.69
N PHE A 151 0.86 -2.82 3.75
CA PHE A 151 0.21 -1.52 3.94
C PHE A 151 1.15 -0.65 4.76
N ILE A 152 1.42 0.55 4.26
CA ILE A 152 2.31 1.51 4.88
C ILE A 152 1.53 2.81 5.05
N PHE A 153 1.29 3.22 6.29
CA PHE A 153 0.50 4.42 6.63
C PHE A 153 1.39 5.59 7.01
N ASP A 154 1.04 6.83 6.72
CA ASP A 154 1.82 7.99 7.19
C ASP A 154 1.36 8.39 8.60
N PRO A 155 2.20 8.32 9.64
CA PRO A 155 1.82 8.80 10.95
C PRO A 155 2.02 10.32 11.13
N SER A 156 2.62 11.01 10.15
CA SER A 156 2.93 12.42 10.20
C SER A 156 2.02 13.23 9.27
N THR A 157 1.19 14.11 9.83
CA THR A 157 0.37 15.02 9.01
C THR A 157 1.18 16.17 8.39
N THR A 158 2.49 16.22 8.64
CA THR A 158 3.35 17.40 8.45
C THR A 158 4.51 17.22 7.46
N GLU A 159 4.89 16.01 7.06
CA GLU A 159 5.89 15.80 6.01
C GLU A 159 5.17 15.36 4.72
N VAL A 160 5.42 16.09 3.63
CA VAL A 160 4.81 15.83 2.31
C VAL A 160 5.28 14.49 1.75
N ASP A 161 4.34 13.59 1.51
CA ASP A 161 4.55 12.31 0.81
C ASP A 161 5.05 12.54 -0.63
N ASN A 162 6.00 11.71 -1.07
CA ASN A 162 6.53 11.69 -2.44
C ASN A 162 5.57 11.01 -3.45
N LEU A 163 4.34 10.71 -3.07
CA LEU A 163 3.22 10.48 -3.99
C LEU A 163 2.53 11.79 -4.41
N GLN A 164 2.94 12.95 -3.88
CA GLN A 164 2.68 14.23 -4.54
C GLN A 164 3.36 14.23 -5.93
N THR A 165 2.59 13.84 -6.94
CA THR A 165 2.89 14.08 -8.35
C THR A 165 2.76 15.57 -8.74
N GLY A 166 2.59 16.45 -7.75
CA GLY A 166 2.52 17.90 -7.93
C GLY A 166 3.64 18.60 -7.17
N GLN A 167 4.64 19.08 -7.90
CA GLN A 167 5.54 20.13 -7.41
C GLN A 167 4.70 21.39 -7.17
N GLY A 168 4.27 21.61 -5.93
CA GLY A 168 3.60 22.85 -5.50
C GLY A 168 2.37 22.64 -4.64
N GLY A 169 2.53 22.85 -3.33
CA GLY A 169 1.66 23.67 -2.46
C GLY A 169 0.13 23.57 -2.54
N SER A 170 -0.44 22.51 -3.10
CA SER A 170 -1.88 22.33 -3.19
C SER A 170 -2.24 20.91 -2.77
N ASN A 171 -3.24 20.83 -1.89
CA ASN A 171 -3.81 19.61 -1.35
C ASN A 171 -4.22 18.66 -2.48
N GLY A 172 -3.38 17.67 -2.78
CA GLY A 172 -3.73 16.55 -3.64
C GLY A 172 -4.89 15.80 -3.01
N ALA A 173 -6.09 15.96 -3.58
CA ALA A 173 -7.32 15.36 -3.10
C ALA A 173 -7.33 13.82 -3.19
N PHE A 174 -6.32 13.20 -3.80
CA PHE A 174 -6.31 11.79 -4.18
C PHE A 174 -5.69 10.83 -3.15
N ASP A 175 -4.97 11.30 -2.12
CA ASP A 175 -4.22 10.42 -1.17
C ASP A 175 -4.67 10.52 0.30
N TRP A 176 -5.83 11.13 0.57
CA TRP A 176 -6.26 11.46 1.93
C TRP A 176 -6.55 10.26 2.82
N TRP A 177 -6.99 9.14 2.24
CA TRP A 177 -7.25 7.87 2.93
C TRP A 177 -6.02 7.41 3.68
N PHE A 178 -4.84 7.53 3.07
CA PHE A 178 -3.59 7.07 3.65
C PHE A 178 -3.02 8.02 4.71
N ARG A 179 -3.54 9.26 4.77
CA ARG A 179 -3.28 10.24 5.85
C ARG A 179 -4.28 10.14 7.00
N THR A 180 -5.42 9.49 6.79
CA THR A 180 -6.52 9.37 7.77
C THR A 180 -6.57 7.97 8.37
N ALA A 181 -6.28 6.96 7.55
CA ALA A 181 -6.20 5.58 7.95
C ALA A 181 -4.94 5.34 8.77
N SER A 182 -5.09 4.61 9.85
CA SER A 182 -4.00 4.20 10.74
C SER A 182 -3.81 2.68 10.77
N SER A 183 -4.71 1.93 10.14
CA SER A 183 -4.75 0.46 10.20
C SER A 183 -5.41 -0.15 8.96
N PRO A 184 -5.01 -1.36 8.53
CA PRO A 184 -5.71 -2.08 7.46
C PRO A 184 -7.17 -2.41 7.79
N ASN A 185 -7.57 -2.40 9.07
CA ASN A 185 -8.98 -2.61 9.48
C ASN A 185 -9.94 -1.52 8.96
N GLU A 186 -9.42 -0.36 8.57
CA GLU A 186 -10.22 0.69 7.94
C GLU A 186 -10.47 0.46 6.44
N PHE A 187 -9.98 -0.67 5.91
CA PHE A 187 -10.22 -1.11 4.55
C PHE A 187 -11.04 -2.39 4.55
N VAL A 188 -11.81 -2.56 3.50
CA VAL A 188 -12.47 -3.82 3.15
C VAL A 188 -11.90 -4.32 1.85
N LEU A 189 -11.62 -5.62 1.77
CA LEU A 189 -11.31 -6.29 0.52
C LEU A 189 -12.62 -6.81 -0.08
N ALA A 190 -12.92 -6.45 -1.32
CA ALA A 190 -14.12 -6.90 -2.02
C ALA A 190 -13.78 -7.46 -3.40
N LYS A 191 -14.53 -8.48 -3.83
CA LYS A 191 -14.53 -8.94 -5.23
C LYS A 191 -15.34 -7.96 -6.08
N LEU A 192 -14.83 -7.63 -7.25
CA LEU A 192 -15.48 -6.76 -8.22
C LEU A 192 -16.27 -7.60 -9.22
N ASP A 193 -17.46 -7.12 -9.59
CA ASP A 193 -18.28 -7.69 -10.65
C ASP A 193 -17.77 -7.18 -12.00
N VAL A 194 -17.29 -8.08 -12.86
CA VAL A 194 -16.77 -7.73 -14.19
C VAL A 194 -17.89 -7.72 -15.23
N ASN A 195 -17.99 -6.62 -15.99
CA ASN A 195 -18.85 -6.54 -17.16
C ASN A 195 -18.00 -6.35 -18.42
N GLU A 196 -17.62 -7.47 -19.04
CA GLU A 196 -16.81 -7.51 -20.27
C GLU A 196 -17.42 -6.70 -21.41
N LYS A 197 -18.74 -6.80 -21.61
CA LYS A 197 -19.45 -6.10 -22.70
C LYS A 197 -19.38 -4.59 -22.58
N ARG A 198 -19.41 -4.08 -21.35
CA ARG A 198 -19.34 -2.64 -21.05
C ARG A 198 -17.93 -2.19 -20.69
N ASN A 199 -16.96 -3.10 -20.72
CA ASN A 199 -15.57 -2.87 -20.35
C ASN A 199 -15.43 -2.12 -19.01
N LEU A 200 -16.11 -2.62 -17.97
CA LEU A 200 -16.12 -1.99 -16.65
C LEU A 200 -16.18 -3.03 -15.52
N ARG A 201 -15.86 -2.58 -14.31
CA ARG A 201 -15.99 -3.34 -13.07
C ARG A 201 -16.91 -2.59 -12.10
N GLU A 202 -17.70 -3.32 -11.32
CA GLU A 202 -18.66 -2.74 -10.37
C GLU A 202 -18.43 -3.31 -8.96
N VAL A 203 -18.72 -2.51 -7.93
CA VAL A 203 -18.79 -2.95 -6.53
C VAL A 203 -20.00 -2.34 -5.85
N ILE A 204 -20.67 -3.13 -5.00
CA ILE A 204 -21.83 -2.68 -4.24
C ILE A 204 -21.36 -1.86 -3.03
N THR A 205 -21.63 -0.56 -3.03
CA THR A 205 -21.19 0.39 -2.00
C THR A 205 -22.31 0.86 -1.07
N GLY A 206 -23.50 0.28 -1.21
CA GLY A 206 -24.61 0.51 -0.29
C GLY A 206 -25.93 -0.08 -0.76
N LYS A 207 -26.90 -0.09 0.15
CA LYS A 207 -28.30 -0.41 -0.15
C LYS A 207 -29.18 0.69 0.44
N SER A 208 -30.08 1.21 -0.38
CA SER A 208 -31.03 2.24 0.01
C SER A 208 -32.45 1.66 -0.04
N SER A 209 -33.14 1.62 1.08
CA SER A 209 -34.56 1.28 1.19
C SER A 209 -35.34 2.51 1.66
N ILE A 210 -36.66 2.53 1.46
CA ILE A 210 -37.55 3.62 1.91
C ILE A 210 -37.39 3.90 3.42
N VAL A 211 -36.96 2.91 4.21
CA VAL A 211 -36.84 2.99 5.67
C VAL A 211 -35.40 3.15 6.15
N ASN A 212 -34.40 2.81 5.34
CA ASN A 212 -33.00 2.76 5.80
C ASN A 212 -32.02 3.01 4.64
N ASP A 213 -31.08 3.94 4.82
CA ASP A 213 -29.98 4.19 3.88
C ASP A 213 -28.68 3.68 4.52
N ASN A 214 -28.26 2.47 4.14
CA ASN A 214 -27.01 1.92 4.65
C ASN A 214 -25.87 2.28 3.68
N GLN A 215 -24.90 3.04 4.17
CA GLN A 215 -23.71 3.47 3.43
C GLN A 215 -22.54 2.57 3.80
N GLY A 216 -21.82 2.06 2.79
CA GLY A 216 -20.69 1.15 2.99
C GLY A 216 -20.89 -0.21 2.32
N ILE A 217 -19.80 -0.96 2.22
CA ILE A 217 -19.82 -2.31 1.65
C ILE A 217 -20.42 -3.26 2.68
N ASP A 218 -21.44 -4.00 2.28
CA ASP A 218 -22.09 -5.00 3.14
C ASP A 218 -21.07 -6.09 3.50
N PRO A 219 -20.84 -6.39 4.80
CA PRO A 219 -19.84 -7.36 5.25
C PRO A 219 -19.93 -8.73 4.58
N LYS A 220 -21.10 -9.12 4.07
CA LYS A 220 -21.26 -10.38 3.33
C LYS A 220 -20.52 -10.42 1.99
N TYR A 221 -20.14 -9.25 1.45
CA TYR A 221 -19.32 -9.11 0.25
C TYR A 221 -17.85 -8.83 0.58
N ALA A 222 -17.51 -8.70 1.87
CA ALA A 222 -16.14 -8.56 2.32
C ALA A 222 -15.43 -9.91 2.31
N ILE A 223 -14.20 -9.89 1.79
CA ILE A 223 -13.27 -11.01 1.86
C ILE A 223 -12.39 -10.79 3.08
N ASN A 224 -12.29 -11.82 3.92
CA ASN A 224 -11.44 -11.76 5.11
C ASN A 224 -9.96 -11.83 4.74
N PHE A 225 -9.15 -11.09 5.48
CA PHE A 225 -7.69 -11.13 5.40
C PHE A 225 -7.09 -11.13 6.81
N GLU A 226 -5.89 -11.68 6.95
CA GLU A 226 -5.10 -11.61 8.17
C GLU A 226 -4.23 -10.36 8.16
N ILE A 227 -3.96 -9.81 9.36
CA ILE A 227 -3.10 -8.65 9.56
C ILE A 227 -2.00 -9.03 10.53
N GLU A 228 -0.76 -8.81 10.13
CA GLU A 228 0.42 -8.92 10.99
C GLU A 228 1.13 -7.57 11.05
N THR A 229 1.39 -7.07 12.27
CA THR A 229 2.18 -5.85 12.44
C THR A 229 3.64 -6.20 12.19
N ILE A 230 4.27 -5.51 11.23
CA ILE A 230 5.69 -5.69 10.93
C ILE A 230 6.51 -4.79 11.87
N GLU A 231 6.53 -3.49 11.58
CA GLU A 231 7.29 -2.51 12.35
C GLU A 231 6.73 -1.09 12.10
N GLY A 232 6.56 -0.32 13.18
CA GLY A 232 6.05 1.05 13.10
C GLY A 232 4.66 1.15 12.46
N ASN A 233 4.60 1.72 11.27
CA ASN A 233 3.42 2.03 10.47
C ASN A 233 3.15 1.02 9.33
N LYS A 234 3.86 -0.12 9.35
CA LYS A 234 3.78 -1.17 8.32
C LYS A 234 3.03 -2.39 8.81
N PHE A 235 2.13 -2.88 7.97
CA PHE A 235 1.30 -4.04 8.23
C PHE A 235 1.35 -4.99 7.05
N LYS A 236 1.63 -6.27 7.32
CA LYS A 236 1.42 -7.33 6.34
C LYS A 236 -0.06 -7.69 6.33
N VAL A 237 -0.63 -7.79 5.14
CA VAL A 237 -2.03 -8.12 4.90
C VAL A 237 -2.10 -9.32 3.96
N THR A 238 -2.71 -10.40 4.41
CA THR A 238 -2.79 -11.67 3.67
C THR A 238 -4.23 -12.10 3.49
N PRO A 239 -4.82 -11.88 2.29
CA PRO A 239 -6.15 -12.40 1.97
C PRO A 239 -6.18 -13.93 1.92
N LYS A 240 -7.31 -14.52 2.28
CA LYS A 240 -7.48 -15.97 2.24
C LYS A 240 -8.14 -16.43 0.94
N GLY A 241 -7.44 -17.25 0.16
CA GLY A 241 -8.01 -18.02 -0.94
C GLY A 241 -8.62 -17.15 -2.04
N LEU A 242 -7.80 -16.32 -2.68
CA LEU A 242 -8.27 -15.52 -3.82
C LEU A 242 -8.25 -16.36 -5.10
N GLU A 243 -9.43 -16.67 -5.60
CA GLU A 243 -9.60 -17.24 -6.94
C GLU A 243 -9.25 -16.18 -8.01
N PRO A 244 -8.90 -16.59 -9.25
CA PRO A 244 -8.74 -15.66 -10.36
C PRO A 244 -9.94 -14.70 -10.49
N GLY A 245 -9.65 -13.41 -10.67
CA GLY A 245 -10.68 -12.38 -10.71
C GLY A 245 -10.18 -10.98 -10.37
N GLU A 246 -11.13 -10.06 -10.22
CA GLU A 246 -10.90 -8.65 -9.96
C GLU A 246 -11.28 -8.32 -8.52
N TYR A 247 -10.41 -7.61 -7.82
CA TYR A 247 -10.55 -7.31 -6.40
C TYR A 247 -10.18 -5.85 -6.14
N ALA A 248 -10.64 -5.31 -5.01
CA ALA A 248 -10.18 -4.01 -4.54
C ALA A 248 -10.16 -3.91 -3.02
N PHE A 249 -9.13 -3.24 -2.50
CA PHE A 249 -9.17 -2.67 -1.16
C PHE A 249 -9.86 -1.31 -1.21
N ILE A 250 -10.88 -1.15 -0.39
CA ILE A 250 -11.77 0.03 -0.39
C ILE A 250 -11.79 0.60 1.01
N TYR A 251 -11.48 1.90 1.15
CA TYR A 251 -11.53 2.59 2.43
C TYR A 251 -12.97 2.70 2.95
N GLN A 252 -13.21 2.23 4.17
CA GLN A 252 -14.51 2.27 4.84
C GLN A 252 -14.48 3.01 6.19
N GLY A 253 -13.34 3.65 6.52
CA GLY A 253 -13.22 4.48 7.72
C GLY A 253 -13.96 5.81 7.60
N ALA A 254 -13.79 6.66 8.62
CA ALA A 254 -14.45 7.95 8.69
C ALA A 254 -13.97 8.89 7.59
N VAL A 255 -14.88 9.30 6.71
CA VAL A 255 -14.58 10.28 5.65
C VAL A 255 -14.64 11.70 6.24
N PRO A 256 -13.57 12.51 6.14
CA PRO A 256 -13.60 13.88 6.62
C PRO A 256 -14.69 14.72 5.94
N ALA A 257 -15.24 15.69 6.67
CA ALA A 257 -16.28 16.59 6.14
C ALA A 257 -15.83 17.26 4.83
N GLY A 258 -16.70 17.23 3.81
CA GLY A 258 -16.41 17.77 2.48
C GLY A 258 -15.62 16.85 1.54
N ARG A 259 -15.30 15.62 1.96
CA ARG A 259 -14.68 14.60 1.09
C ARG A 259 -15.65 13.46 0.80
N THR A 260 -15.38 12.73 -0.27
CA THR A 260 -16.09 11.50 -0.61
C THR A 260 -15.10 10.40 -0.96
N ASN A 261 -15.53 9.15 -0.88
CA ASN A 261 -14.73 8.05 -1.36
C ASN A 261 -14.76 7.99 -2.91
N GLN A 262 -13.69 8.49 -3.50
CA GLN A 262 -13.41 8.66 -4.94
C GLN A 262 -12.48 7.62 -5.58
N SER A 263 -11.73 6.79 -4.83
CA SER A 263 -10.79 5.82 -5.42
C SER A 263 -10.65 4.55 -4.59
N VAL A 264 -10.11 3.52 -5.23
CA VAL A 264 -9.86 2.20 -4.64
C VAL A 264 -8.51 1.68 -5.08
N PHE A 265 -7.98 0.70 -4.36
CA PHE A 265 -6.77 -0.02 -4.76
C PHE A 265 -7.20 -1.35 -5.37
N ASP A 266 -7.51 -1.32 -6.67
CA ASP A 266 -7.94 -2.50 -7.42
C ASP A 266 -6.77 -3.31 -7.94
N PHE A 267 -6.95 -4.62 -8.06
CA PHE A 267 -5.97 -5.53 -8.64
C PHE A 267 -6.64 -6.76 -9.24
N SER A 268 -5.94 -7.38 -10.19
CA SER A 268 -6.33 -8.63 -10.85
C SER A 268 -5.51 -9.79 -10.28
N ILE A 269 -6.17 -10.88 -9.93
CA ILE A 269 -5.54 -12.18 -9.65
C ILE A 269 -5.68 -13.06 -10.89
N GLN A 270 -4.57 -13.68 -11.31
CA GLN A 270 -4.47 -14.48 -12.54
C GLN A 270 -3.83 -15.83 -12.33
#